data_AF-A0A7C7GPT9-F1
#
_entry.id   AF-A0A7C7GPT9-F1
#
_cell.length_a   1.000
_cell.length_b   1.000
_cell.length_c   1.000
_cell.angle_alpha   90.00
_cell.angle_beta   90.00
_cell.angle_gamma   90.00
#
_symmetry.space_group_name_H-M   'P 1'
#
loop_
_entity.id
_entity.type
_entity.pdbx_description
1 polymer ?
#
loop_
_entity_poly.entity_id
_entity_poly.type
_entity_poly.pdbx_seq_one_letter_code
_entity_poly.pdbx_strand_id
1 'polypeptide(L)'
;MEEFKFNMNNSVKVKLNDVGHAELKRQHDVVAANIDYNIEYKEVPVDKDGYSSFQMHDLMHTFGHMMVMGCKTPFETLSIKIAEVLLKPVK
;
A
#
# COMPACT_ATOMS: atom_id res chain seq x y z
N MET A 1 14.06 -21.06 -13.40
CA MET A 1 13.32 -19.80 -13.22
C MET A 1 14.34 -18.75 -12.83
N GLU A 2 14.29 -17.57 -13.43
CA GLU A 2 15.16 -16.47 -13.03
C GLU A 2 14.64 -15.87 -11.72
N GLU A 3 15.51 -15.68 -10.74
CA GLU A 3 15.16 -15.11 -9.45
C GLU A 3 15.67 -13.67 -9.35
N PHE A 4 14.85 -12.81 -8.75
CA PHE A 4 15.18 -11.41 -8.52
C PHE A 4 15.13 -11.08 -7.04
N LYS A 5 16.15 -10.36 -6.56
CA LYS A 5 16.17 -9.73 -5.24
C LYS A 5 15.47 -8.36 -5.32
N PHE A 6 14.44 -8.19 -4.50
CA PHE A 6 13.73 -6.93 -4.31
C PHE A 6 13.92 -6.45 -2.86
N ASN A 7 14.25 -5.17 -2.67
CA ASN A 7 14.34 -4.55 -1.34
C ASN A 7 12.95 -4.06 -0.91
N MET A 8 12.48 -4.48 0.28
CA MET A 8 11.16 -4.08 0.79
C MET A 8 11.05 -2.58 1.15
N ASN A 9 12.18 -1.87 1.22
CA ASN A 9 12.23 -0.41 1.33
C ASN A 9 12.16 0.31 -0.02
N ASN A 10 11.93 -0.43 -1.12
CA ASN A 10 11.68 0.18 -2.42
C ASN A 10 10.19 0.41 -2.61
N SER A 11 9.88 1.45 -3.40
CA SER A 11 8.51 1.80 -3.69
C SER A 11 7.86 0.85 -4.68
N VAL A 12 6.59 0.55 -4.43
CA VAL A 12 5.67 -0.16 -5.31
C VAL A 12 4.42 0.68 -5.54
N LYS A 13 3.72 0.40 -6.65
CA LYS A 13 2.46 1.05 -6.97
C LYS A 13 1.29 0.08 -6.93
N VAL A 14 0.19 0.51 -6.33
CA VAL A 14 -1.09 -0.21 -6.27
C VAL A 14 -2.22 0.74 -6.63
N LYS A 15 -3.34 0.17 -7.10
CA LYS A 15 -4.57 0.93 -7.35
C LYS A 15 -5.56 0.58 -6.26
N LEU A 16 -5.86 1.54 -5.39
CA LEU A 16 -6.79 1.37 -4.28
C LEU A 16 -8.23 1.43 -4.79
N ASN A 17 -9.11 0.69 -4.14
CA ASN A 17 -10.55 0.84 -4.30
C ASN A 17 -11.14 1.56 -3.07
N ASP A 18 -12.47 1.73 -3.05
CA ASP A 18 -13.16 2.38 -1.93
C ASP A 18 -12.87 1.72 -0.56
N VAL A 19 -12.68 0.41 -0.53
CA VAL A 19 -12.33 -0.34 0.68
C VAL A 19 -10.92 0.03 1.16
N GLY A 20 -9.95 0.17 0.25
CA GLY A 20 -8.60 0.61 0.57
C GLY A 20 -8.56 2.05 1.10
N HIS A 21 -9.30 2.96 0.46
CA HIS A 21 -9.40 4.34 0.93
C HIS A 21 -10.09 4.44 2.30
N ALA A 22 -11.14 3.64 2.54
CA ALA A 22 -11.82 3.59 3.83
C ALA A 22 -10.90 3.07 4.94
N GLU A 23 -10.06 2.08 4.67
CA GLU A 23 -9.11 1.55 5.65
C GLU A 23 -8.04 2.57 6.05
N LEU A 24 -7.49 3.33 5.09
CA LEU A 24 -6.55 4.41 5.37
C LEU A 24 -7.17 5.45 6.30
N LYS A 25 -8.41 5.85 6.02
CA LYS A 25 -9.15 6.76 6.89
C LYS A 25 -9.39 6.16 8.28
N ARG A 26 -9.79 4.89 8.36
CA ARG A 26 -10.01 4.20 9.64
C ARG A 26 -8.74 4.19 10.49
N GLN A 27 -7.58 3.88 9.91
CA GLN A 27 -6.29 3.90 10.61
C GLN A 27 -5.91 5.31 11.07
N HIS A 28 -6.09 6.31 10.21
CA HIS A 28 -5.91 7.72 10.59
C HIS A 28 -6.79 8.10 11.79
N ASP A 29 -8.08 7.79 11.73
CA ASP A 29 -9.05 8.16 12.78
C ASP A 29 -8.72 7.47 14.12
N VAL A 30 -8.23 6.22 14.07
CA VAL A 30 -7.71 5.53 15.25
C VAL A 30 -6.51 6.28 15.84
N VAL A 31 -5.53 6.68 15.03
CA VAL A 31 -4.36 7.42 15.53
C VAL A 31 -4.78 8.78 16.08
N ALA A 32 -5.59 9.54 15.34
CA ALA A 32 -6.06 10.86 15.72
C ALA A 32 -6.82 10.84 17.06
N ALA A 33 -7.62 9.79 17.31
CA ALA A 33 -8.35 9.64 18.58
C ALA A 33 -7.44 9.32 19.79
N ASN A 34 -6.19 8.88 19.55
CA ASN A 34 -5.26 8.44 20.60
C ASN A 34 -4.09 9.40 20.82
N ILE A 35 -4.08 10.57 20.19
CA ILE A 35 -3.02 11.59 20.35
C ILE A 35 -3.63 12.95 20.72
N ASP A 36 -2.88 13.76 21.47
CA ASP A 36 -3.28 15.13 21.86
C ASP A 36 -2.89 16.17 20.78
N TYR A 37 -3.13 15.83 19.51
CA TYR A 37 -2.84 16.69 18.36
C TYR A 37 -3.96 16.57 17.33
N ASN A 38 -4.41 17.71 16.81
CA ASN A 38 -5.36 17.73 15.70
C ASN A 38 -4.62 17.47 14.38
N ILE A 39 -4.77 16.27 13.83
CA ILE A 39 -4.25 15.88 12.51
C ILE A 39 -5.41 15.75 11.53
N GLU A 40 -5.28 16.38 10.36
CA GLU A 40 -6.27 16.28 9.29
C GLU A 40 -5.97 15.07 8.40
N TYR A 41 -7.02 14.31 8.07
CA TYR A 41 -6.90 13.21 7.11
C TYR A 41 -6.59 13.76 5.73
N LYS A 42 -5.54 13.24 5.10
CA LYS A 42 -5.19 13.52 3.71
C LYS A 42 -5.24 12.23 2.92
N GLU A 43 -5.94 12.27 1.80
CA GLU A 43 -5.96 11.16 0.87
C GLU A 43 -4.56 10.93 0.29
N VAL A 44 -4.23 9.66 0.07
CA VAL A 44 -2.96 9.29 -0.56
C VAL A 44 -2.97 9.77 -2.02
N PRO A 45 -1.93 10.47 -2.47
CA PRO A 45 -1.84 10.93 -3.85
C PRO A 45 -1.97 9.79 -4.87
N VAL A 46 -2.66 10.07 -5.96
CA VAL A 46 -2.81 9.18 -7.12
C VAL A 46 -2.13 9.78 -8.34
N ASP A 47 -1.48 8.93 -9.15
CA ASP A 47 -0.99 9.35 -10.46
C ASP A 47 -2.12 9.40 -11.51
N LYS A 48 -1.80 9.84 -12.73
CA LYS A 48 -2.74 9.97 -13.85
C LYS A 48 -3.50 8.68 -14.19
N ASP A 49 -2.97 7.52 -13.82
CA ASP A 49 -3.57 6.21 -14.09
C ASP A 49 -4.27 5.64 -12.84
N GLY A 50 -4.38 6.43 -11.77
CA GLY A 50 -5.06 6.09 -10.53
C GLY A 50 -4.21 5.30 -9.54
N TYR A 51 -2.90 5.19 -9.73
CA TYR A 51 -2.04 4.41 -8.83
C TYR A 51 -1.47 5.28 -7.71
N SER A 52 -1.48 4.73 -6.50
CA SER A 52 -0.78 5.27 -5.34
C SER A 52 0.54 4.55 -5.12
N SER A 53 1.54 5.28 -4.61
CA SER A 53 2.89 4.75 -4.35
C SER A 53 3.09 4.55 -2.85
N PHE A 54 3.62 3.40 -2.46
CA PHE A 54 3.96 3.05 -1.08
C PHE A 54 5.36 2.44 -1.05
N GLN A 55 6.04 2.47 0.09
CA GLN A 55 7.12 1.50 0.31
C GLN A 55 6.51 0.11 0.51
N MET A 56 7.15 -0.95 0.01
CA MET A 56 6.57 -2.30 0.11
C MET A 56 6.27 -2.70 1.56
N HIS A 57 7.19 -2.47 2.49
CA HIS A 57 6.96 -2.80 3.90
C HIS A 57 5.77 -2.03 4.50
N ASP A 58 5.57 -0.78 4.08
CA ASP A 58 4.49 0.09 4.54
C ASP A 58 3.15 -0.38 3.99
N LEU A 59 3.08 -0.69 2.69
CA LEU A 59 1.90 -1.31 2.07
C LEU A 59 1.45 -2.58 2.82
N MET A 60 2.40 -3.44 3.17
CA MET A 60 2.13 -4.67 3.92
C MET A 60 1.67 -4.39 5.36
N HIS A 61 2.26 -3.38 6.02
CA HIS A 61 1.83 -2.96 7.34
C HIS A 61 0.39 -2.41 7.31
N THR A 62 0.09 -1.52 6.37
CA THR A 62 -1.22 -0.88 6.22
C THR A 62 -2.30 -1.89 5.86
N PHE A 63 -2.09 -2.73 4.84
CA PHE A 63 -3.17 -3.53 4.25
C PHE A 63 -3.06 -5.03 4.51
N GLY A 64 -1.94 -5.52 5.04
CA GLY A 64 -1.69 -6.96 5.19
C GLY A 64 -2.76 -7.70 6.00
N HIS A 65 -3.36 -7.04 6.99
CA HIS A 65 -4.43 -7.61 7.80
C HIS A 65 -5.75 -7.85 7.03
N MET A 66 -5.92 -7.21 5.87
CA MET A 66 -7.07 -7.40 4.98
C MET A 66 -6.85 -8.51 3.94
N MET A 67 -5.60 -8.97 3.80
CA MET A 67 -5.17 -9.93 2.78
C MET A 67 -5.35 -11.39 3.23
N VAL A 68 -6.41 -11.66 3.99
CA VAL A 68 -6.79 -13.00 4.45
C VAL A 68 -7.96 -13.55 3.64
N MET A 69 -8.12 -14.86 3.63
CA MET A 69 -9.16 -15.53 2.84
C MET A 69 -10.57 -15.05 3.22
N GLY A 70 -11.40 -14.78 2.22
CA GLY A 70 -12.81 -14.39 2.40
C GLY A 70 -13.03 -12.91 2.74
N CYS A 71 -11.99 -12.09 2.86
CA CYS A 71 -12.10 -10.65 3.07
C CYS A 71 -12.22 -9.87 1.76
N LYS A 72 -12.79 -8.66 1.86
CA LYS A 72 -12.75 -7.68 0.76
C LYS A 72 -11.36 -7.07 0.67
N THR A 73 -10.76 -7.13 -0.51
CA THR A 73 -9.39 -6.66 -0.74
C THR A 73 -9.38 -5.14 -0.94
N PRO A 74 -8.33 -4.42 -0.49
CA PRO A 74 -8.25 -2.96 -0.62
C PRO A 74 -7.79 -2.48 -2.01
N PHE A 75 -7.55 -3.40 -2.94
CA PHE A 75 -7.02 -3.12 -4.27
C PHE A 75 -8.08 -3.39 -5.35
N GLU A 76 -8.08 -2.59 -6.43
CA GLU A 76 -8.90 -2.87 -7.62
C GLU A 76 -8.52 -4.22 -8.27
N THR A 77 -7.21 -4.51 -8.30
CA THR A 77 -6.67 -5.78 -8.77
C THR A 77 -5.63 -6.29 -7.78
N LEU A 78 -5.54 -7.61 -7.61
CA LEU A 78 -4.55 -8.26 -6.75
C LEU A 78 -3.16 -8.30 -7.42
N SER A 79 -2.62 -7.12 -7.74
CA SER A 79 -1.34 -6.95 -8.44
C SER A 79 -0.61 -5.71 -7.95
N ILE A 80 0.71 -5.81 -7.82
CA ILE A 80 1.61 -4.70 -7.52
C ILE A 80 2.44 -4.36 -8.76
N LYS A 81 2.73 -3.08 -8.99
CA LYS A 81 3.70 -2.64 -9.99
C LYS A 81 5.04 -2.35 -9.33
N ILE A 82 6.09 -3.00 -9.82
CA ILE A 82 7.48 -2.80 -9.41
C ILE A 82 8.24 -2.28 -10.62
N ALA A 83 9.07 -1.24 -10.44
CA ALA A 83 9.95 -0.77 -11.50
C ALA A 83 11.09 -1.78 -11.71
N GLU A 84 11.35 -2.16 -12.96
CA GLU A 84 12.34 -3.18 -13.33
C GLU A 84 13.75 -2.89 -12.76
N VAL A 85 14.15 -1.60 -12.75
CA VAL A 85 15.44 -1.15 -12.18
C VAL A 85 15.63 -1.50 -10.69
N LEU A 86 14.55 -1.82 -9.98
CA LEU A 86 14.56 -2.21 -8.56
C LEU A 86 14.75 -3.72 -8.36
N LEU A 87 14.69 -4.51 -9.44
CA LEU A 87 14.90 -5.95 -9.45
C LEU A 87 16.36 -6.23 -9.79
N LYS A 88 17.05 -6.95 -8.90
CA LYS A 88 18.45 -7.36 -9.12
C LYS A 88 18.52 -8.86 -9.30
N PRO A 89 19.27 -9.40 -10.28
CA PRO A 89 19.42 -10.85 -10.40
C PRO A 89 20.05 -11.43 -9.13
N VAL A 90 19.55 -12.59 -8.70
CA VAL A 90 20.20 -13.38 -7.65
C VAL A 90 21.42 -14.07 -8.26
N LYS A 91 22.60 -13.89 -7.66
CA LYS A 91 23.84 -14.56 -8.06
C LYS A 91 23.89 -15.99 -7.52
#